data_AF-A0A7Y2NWK5-F1
#
_entry.id   AF-A0A7Y2NWK5-F1
#
_cell.length_a   1.000
_cell.length_b   1.000
_cell.length_c   1.000
_cell.angle_alpha   90.00
_cell.angle_beta   90.00
_cell.angle_gamma   90.00
#
_symmetry.space_group_name_H-M   'P 1'
#
loop_
_entity.id
_entity.type
_entity.pdbx_description
1 polymer ?
#
loop_
_entity_poly.entity_id
_entity_poly.type
_entity_poly.pdbx_seq_one_letter_code
_entity_poly.pdbx_strand_id
1 'polypeptide(L)' 'MSDEYYIRDESIFGPQGFTGYRIRDNYIYGPKGYTYFYILKDHIIGPNGYTGCWITKRHIFGQLEHLPWCE' A
#
# COMPACT_ATOMS: atom_id res chain seq x y z
N MET A 1 4.96 -16.29 2.91
CA MET A 1 5.30 -14.96 2.37
C MET A 1 4.09 -14.56 1.57
N SER A 2 3.22 -13.77 2.17
CA SER A 2 1.84 -13.58 1.69
C SER A 2 1.80 -12.59 0.54
N ASP A 3 1.54 -13.10 -0.66
CA ASP A 3 1.14 -12.34 -1.86
C ASP A 3 -0.26 -11.68 -1.71
N GLU A 4 -0.67 -11.37 -0.48
CA GLU A 4 -2.05 -11.08 -0.11
C GLU A 4 -2.54 -9.75 -0.64
N TYR A 5 -1.63 -8.78 -0.77
CA TYR A 5 -1.96 -7.46 -1.27
C TYR A 5 -1.36 -7.21 -2.66
N TYR A 6 -2.19 -6.69 -3.55
CA TYR A 6 -1.79 -6.35 -4.91
C TYR A 6 -2.48 -5.07 -5.41
N ILE A 7 -1.89 -4.48 -6.43
CA ILE A 7 -2.33 -3.24 -7.05
C ILE A 7 -2.92 -3.55 -8.42
N ARG A 8 -4.16 -3.14 -8.66
CA ARG A 8 -4.82 -3.21 -9.96
C ARG A 8 -5.59 -1.93 -10.21
N ASP A 9 -5.31 -1.28 -11.33
CA ASP A 9 -5.94 -0.02 -11.74
C ASP A 9 -5.92 1.00 -10.58
N GLU A 10 -4.71 1.25 -10.06
CA GLU A 10 -4.44 2.13 -8.91
C GLU A 10 -5.05 1.67 -7.57
N SER A 11 -5.93 0.69 -7.58
CA SER A 11 -6.64 0.23 -6.39
C SER A 11 -5.87 -0.89 -5.70
N ILE A 12 -5.86 -0.85 -4.37
CA ILE A 12 -5.21 -1.85 -3.53
C ILE A 12 -6.25 -2.91 -3.16
N PHE A 13 -5.93 -4.15 -3.45
CA PHE A 13 -6.74 -5.31 -3.11
C PHE A 13 -5.97 -6.15 -2.09
N GLY A 14 -6.71 -6.72 -1.14
CA GLY A 14 -6.24 -7.67 -0.15
C GLY A 14 -6.97 -9.01 -0.26
N PRO A 15 -6.81 -9.89 0.74
CA PRO A 15 -7.46 -11.21 0.78
C PRO A 15 -8.99 -11.18 0.66
N GLN A 16 -9.61 -10.11 1.15
CA GLN A 16 -11.07 -9.91 1.16
C GLN A 16 -11.57 -9.05 -0.02
N GLY A 17 -10.69 -8.70 -0.96
CA GLY A 17 -11.02 -7.83 -2.10
C GLY A 17 -10.53 -6.39 -1.91
N PHE A 18 -11.26 -5.42 -2.46
CA PHE A 18 -10.85 -4.02 -2.46
C PHE A 18 -10.75 -3.47 -1.04
N THR A 19 -9.60 -2.88 -0.68
CA THR A 19 -9.35 -2.40 0.68
C THR A 19 -9.93 -1.01 0.96
N GLY A 20 -10.41 -0.30 -0.06
CA GLY A 20 -10.76 1.12 0.06
C GLY A 20 -9.61 2.08 -0.25
N TYR A 21 -8.40 1.56 -0.49
CA TYR A 21 -7.20 2.36 -0.72
C TYR A 21 -6.77 2.38 -2.18
N ARG A 22 -6.22 3.51 -2.62
CA ARG A 22 -5.77 3.75 -3.99
C ARG A 22 -4.45 4.49 -4.03
N ILE A 23 -3.68 4.28 -5.09
CA ILE A 23 -2.41 4.95 -5.37
C ILE A 23 -2.64 5.93 -6.52
N ARG A 24 -2.39 7.20 -6.29
CA ARG A 24 -2.44 8.23 -7.33
C ARG A 24 -1.20 9.10 -7.24
N ASP A 25 -0.48 9.25 -8.35
CA ASP A 25 0.76 10.04 -8.43
C ASP A 25 1.81 9.60 -7.38
N ASN A 26 1.90 8.28 -7.12
CA ASN A 26 2.69 7.64 -6.06
C ASN A 26 2.24 7.91 -4.62
N TYR A 27 1.18 8.69 -4.38
CA TYR A 27 0.61 8.90 -3.05
C TYR A 27 -0.52 7.93 -2.79
N ILE A 28 -0.63 7.46 -1.54
CA ILE A 28 -1.68 6.55 -1.11
C ILE A 28 -2.82 7.35 -0.49
N TYR A 29 -4.03 7.07 -0.96
CA TYR A 29 -5.27 7.65 -0.48
C TYR A 29 -6.17 6.55 0.06
N GLY A 30 -6.75 6.78 1.23
CA GLY A 30 -7.80 5.95 1.80
C GLY A 30 -9.17 6.60 1.65
N PRO A 31 -10.21 6.00 2.25
CA PRO A 31 -11.58 6.51 2.18
C PRO A 31 -11.76 7.94 2.69
N LYS A 32 -10.87 8.40 3.60
CA LYS A 32 -10.89 9.74 4.20
C LYS A 32 -9.92 10.73 3.54
N GLY A 33 -9.25 10.34 2.45
CA GLY A 33 -8.26 11.17 1.75
C GLY A 33 -6.83 10.68 1.93
N TYR A 34 -5.87 11.60 1.83
CA TYR A 34 -4.45 11.28 1.84
C TYR A 34 -4.02 10.64 3.17
N THR A 35 -3.24 9.56 3.11
CA THR A 35 -2.87 8.77 4.29
C THR A 35 -1.51 9.16 4.88
N TYR A 36 -0.77 10.08 4.26
CA TYR A 36 0.65 10.33 4.56
C TYR A 36 1.60 9.20 4.15
N PHE A 37 1.12 8.24 3.34
CA PHE A 37 1.97 7.23 2.71
C PHE A 37 2.21 7.55 1.24
N TYR A 38 3.39 7.20 0.74
CA TYR A 38 3.77 7.36 -0.65
C TYR A 38 4.78 6.28 -1.08
N ILE A 39 4.95 6.12 -2.39
CA ILE A 39 5.86 5.16 -3.00
C ILE A 39 7.11 5.90 -3.47
N LEU A 40 8.27 5.41 -3.06
CA LEU A 40 9.58 5.92 -3.49
C LEU A 40 10.46 4.74 -3.90
N LYS A 41 10.82 4.66 -5.19
CA LYS A 41 11.64 3.56 -5.75
C LYS A 41 11.09 2.18 -5.32
N ASP A 42 9.80 1.97 -5.54
CA ASP A 42 9.06 0.75 -5.16
C ASP A 42 8.91 0.49 -3.66
N HIS A 43 9.49 1.30 -2.78
CA HIS A 43 9.30 1.21 -1.34
C HIS A 43 8.11 2.05 -0.87
N ILE A 44 7.33 1.52 0.06
CA ILE A 44 6.27 2.27 0.71
C ILE A 44 6.88 3.04 1.89
N ILE A 45 6.75 4.36 1.84
CA ILE A 45 7.19 5.28 2.88
C ILE A 45 5.94 5.79 3.60
N GLY A 46 5.91 5.67 4.92
CA GLY A 46 4.85 6.19 5.78
C GLY A 46 5.26 7.47 6.50
N PRO A 47 4.40 7.97 7.41
CA PRO A 47 4.65 9.20 8.16
C PRO A 47 5.91 9.13 9.05
N ASN A 48 6.32 7.92 9.44
CA ASN A 48 7.50 7.67 10.28
C ASN A 48 8.72 7.17 9.47
N GLY A 49 8.68 7.25 8.14
CA GLY A 49 9.75 6.77 7.25
C GLY A 49 9.42 5.43 6.59
N TYR A 50 10.45 4.69 6.17
CA TYR A 50 10.29 3.43 5.45
C TYR A 50 9.50 2.41 6.28
N THR A 51 8.44 1.83 5.71
CA THR A 51 7.55 0.92 6.44
C THR A 51 8.07 -0.51 6.53
N GLY A 52 9.15 -0.84 5.80
CA GLY A 52 9.56 -2.22 5.59
C GLY A 52 8.82 -2.90 4.44
N CYS A 53 7.94 -2.20 3.72
CA CYS A 53 7.18 -2.75 2.61
C CYS A 53 7.68 -2.27 1.24
N TRP A 54 7.63 -3.16 0.25
CA TRP A 54 7.99 -2.85 -1.13
C TRP A 54 7.00 -3.47 -2.10
N ILE A 55 6.97 -2.90 -3.31
CA ILE A 55 6.11 -3.31 -4.41
C ILE A 55 6.98 -4.01 -5.45
N THR A 56 6.58 -5.20 -5.88
CA THR A 56 7.19 -5.83 -7.05
C THR A 56 6.15 -6.58 -7.84
N LYS A 57 6.17 -6.44 -9.17
CA LYS A 57 5.16 -7.03 -10.06
C LYS A 57 3.71 -6.70 -9.63
N ARG A 58 3.49 -5.49 -9.09
CA ARG A 58 2.22 -5.01 -8.51
C ARG A 58 1.78 -5.71 -7.21
N HIS A 59 2.55 -6.62 -6.65
CA HIS A 59 2.29 -7.21 -5.34
C HIS A 59 3.05 -6.45 -4.26
N ILE A 60 2.46 -6.37 -3.07
CA ILE A 60 3.01 -5.68 -1.91
C ILE A 60 3.53 -6.72 -0.92
N PHE A 61 4.77 -6.55 -0.51
CA PHE A 61 5.48 -7.45 0.39
C PHE A 61 6.07 -6.68 1.56
N GLY A 62 6.40 -7.40 2.64
CA GLY A 62 7.10 -6.85 3.81
C GLY A 62 6.25 -6.86 5.07
N GLN A 63 6.48 -5.87 5.95
CA GLN A 63 5.80 -5.69 7.23
C GLN A 63 4.42 -5.04 7.03
N LEU A 64 3.46 -5.83 6.55
CA LEU A 64 2.13 -5.37 6.15
C LEU A 64 1.35 -4.71 7.30
N GLU A 65 1.63 -5.07 8.55
CA GLU A 65 1.06 -4.48 9.76
C GLU A 65 1.33 -2.97 9.89
N HIS A 66 2.29 -2.42 9.15
CA HIS A 66 2.58 -0.98 9.11
C HIS A 66 1.79 -0.22 8.03
N LEU A 67 0.95 -0.90 7.25
CA LEU A 67 0.19 -0.31 6.16
C LEU A 67 -1.23 0.07 6.61
N PRO A 68 -1.78 1.19 6.13
CA PRO A 68 -3.03 1.74 6.66
C PRO A 68 -4.28 0.90 6.34
N TRP A 69 -4.17 -0.08 5.44
CA TRP A 69 -5.25 -1.01 5.10
C TRP A 69 -5.18 -2.36 5.83
N CYS A 70 -4.24 -2.49 6.77
CA CYS A 70 -4.07 -3.66 7.63
C CYS A 70 -4.45 -3.39 9.09
N GLU A 71 -5.01 -2.20 9.39
CA GLU A 71 -5.62 -1.86 10.69
C GLU A 71 -6.89 -2.66 11.00
#